data_AF-A0A3D2S8X8-F1
#
_entry.id   AF-A0A3D2S8X8-F1
#
_cell.length_a   1.000
_cell.length_b   1.000
_cell.length_c   1.000
_cell.angle_alpha   90.00
_cell.angle_beta   90.00
_cell.angle_gamma   90.00
#
_symmetry.space_group_name_H-M   'P 1'
#
loop_
_entity.id
_entity.type
_entity.pdbx_description
1 polymer ?
#
loop_
_entity_poly.entity_id
_entity_poly.type
_entity_poly.pdbx_seq_one_letter_code
_entity_poly.pdbx_strand_id
1 'polypeptide(L)'
;MCFPIGGGVKYTTKNNWVFGLETACRLTTTDYIDDVSTDYPNAAFIQEFYDPEKAALIIALSDRSVAGDKVLSGAESQRGNPGYNDAYFMGGLFTITYHFERTKRPKPGSCYF
;
A
#
# COMPACT_ATOMS: atom_id res chain seq x y z
N MET A 1 -10.28 -8.49 -2.43
CA MET A 1 -9.61 -9.41 -1.47
C MET A 1 -8.11 -9.24 -1.65
N CYS A 2 -7.28 -9.42 -0.61
CA CYS A 2 -5.81 -9.29 -0.76
C CYS A 2 -5.08 -10.45 -0.08
N PHE A 3 -4.00 -10.91 -0.69
CA PHE A 3 -3.14 -11.97 -0.17
C PHE A 3 -1.78 -11.39 0.20
N PRO A 4 -1.45 -11.32 1.50
CA PRO A 4 -0.13 -10.86 1.95
C PRO A 4 0.89 -11.99 1.82
N ILE A 5 2.03 -11.69 1.20
CA ILE A 5 3.21 -12.54 1.15
C ILE A 5 4.36 -11.71 1.71
N GLY A 6 5.01 -12.17 2.75
CA GLY A 6 6.10 -11.42 3.39
C GLY A 6 7.15 -12.32 3.98
N GLY A 7 8.33 -11.74 4.17
CA GLY A 7 9.49 -12.40 4.74
C GLY A 7 10.35 -11.40 5.48
N GLY A 8 11.13 -11.90 6.43
CA GLY A 8 12.03 -11.07 7.21
C GLY A 8 13.18 -11.87 7.78
N VAL A 9 14.24 -11.16 8.13
CA VAL A 9 15.40 -11.70 8.82
C VAL A 9 15.45 -11.16 10.24
N LYS A 10 15.77 -12.04 11.18
CA LYS A 10 15.95 -11.71 12.58
C LYS A 10 17.35 -12.11 13.01
N TYR A 11 18.12 -11.15 13.52
CA TYR A 11 19.47 -11.36 14.01
C TYR A 11 19.53 -11.07 15.51
N THR A 12 19.97 -12.06 16.29
CA THR A 12 20.15 -11.92 17.75
C THR A 12 21.63 -11.80 18.08
N THR A 13 21.99 -10.74 18.78
CA THR A 13 23.36 -10.47 19.24
C THR A 13 23.56 -11.05 20.65
N LYS A 14 24.81 -11.37 21.02
CA LYS A 14 25.18 -11.85 22.36
C LYS A 14 24.83 -10.88 23.49
N ASN A 15 24.72 -9.58 23.20
CA ASN A 15 24.48 -8.53 24.18
C ASN A 15 22.98 -8.23 24.38
N ASN A 16 22.12 -9.24 24.22
CA ASN A 16 20.67 -9.13 24.37
C ASN A 16 19.94 -8.21 23.39
N TRP A 17 20.64 -7.74 22.34
CA TRP A 17 20.05 -6.97 21.25
C TRP A 17 19.56 -7.88 20.15
N VAL A 18 18.39 -7.57 19.60
CA VAL A 18 17.77 -8.27 18.50
C VAL A 18 17.39 -7.25 17.44
N PHE A 19 17.84 -7.48 16.22
CA PHE A 19 17.51 -6.67 15.06
C PHE A 19 16.63 -7.49 14.11
N GLY A 20 15.52 -6.91 13.68
CA GLY A 20 14.61 -7.49 12.70
C GLY A 20 14.51 -6.59 11.47
N LEU A 21 14.50 -7.18 10.29
CA LEU A 21 14.18 -6.50 9.05
C LEU A 21 13.09 -7.29 8.33
N GLU A 22 11.98 -6.63 8.01
CA GLU A 22 10.81 -7.25 7.38
C GLU A 22 10.40 -6.55 6.09
N THR A 23 9.94 -7.35 5.13
CA THR A 23 9.32 -6.89 3.89
C THR A 23 8.08 -7.73 3.60
N ALA A 24 7.05 -7.10 3.03
CA ALA A 24 5.82 -7.74 2.66
C ALA A 24 5.26 -7.15 1.36
N CYS A 25 4.84 -8.01 0.45
CA CYS A 25 4.04 -7.65 -0.71
C CYS A 25 2.57 -8.03 -0.45
N ARG A 26 1.64 -7.21 -0.90
CA ARG A 26 0.21 -7.54 -0.90
C ARG A 26 -0.26 -7.57 -2.34
N LEU A 27 -0.66 -8.76 -2.77
CA LEU A 27 -1.29 -8.97 -4.08
C LEU A 27 -2.78 -8.73 -3.90
N THR A 28 -3.35 -7.79 -4.65
CA THR A 28 -4.80 -7.57 -4.65
C THR A 28 -5.45 -8.44 -5.71
N THR A 29 -6.73 -8.77 -5.52
CA THR A 29 -7.57 -9.44 -6.54
C THR A 29 -8.30 -8.41 -7.42
N THR A 30 -7.84 -7.16 -7.39
CA THR A 30 -8.48 -5.99 -8.00
C THR A 30 -7.39 -5.07 -8.52
N ASP A 31 -7.74 -4.31 -9.54
CA ASP A 31 -6.96 -3.29 -10.25
C ASP A 31 -7.34 -1.85 -9.81
N TYR A 32 -7.86 -1.72 -8.58
CA TYR A 32 -8.41 -0.47 -8.05
C TYR A 32 -7.50 0.22 -7.01
N ILE A 33 -6.20 -0.06 -6.95
CA ILE A 33 -5.31 0.60 -5.97
C ILE A 33 -5.27 2.13 -6.16
N ASP A 34 -5.47 2.60 -7.38
CA ASP A 34 -5.54 4.01 -7.73
C ASP A 34 -6.96 4.48 -8.10
N ASP A 35 -7.99 3.65 -7.86
CA ASP A 35 -9.39 3.88 -8.23
C ASP A 35 -9.61 4.00 -9.75
N VAL A 36 -8.89 3.20 -10.54
CA VAL A 36 -8.90 3.27 -12.00
C VAL A 36 -8.82 1.88 -12.67
N SER A 37 -9.91 1.42 -13.29
CA SER A 37 -9.97 0.07 -13.92
C SER A 37 -10.58 0.00 -15.32
N THR A 38 -11.40 0.97 -15.70
CA THR A 38 -12.26 0.87 -16.89
C THR A 38 -11.95 1.99 -17.86
N ASP A 39 -12.83 2.97 -17.98
CA ASP A 39 -12.81 3.94 -19.06
C ASP A 39 -13.03 5.35 -18.50
N TYR A 40 -12.58 6.35 -19.26
CA TYR A 40 -12.94 7.73 -18.97
C TYR A 40 -14.45 7.95 -19.16
N PRO A 41 -15.10 8.71 -18.27
CA PRO A 41 -16.53 8.94 -18.36
C PRO A 41 -16.88 9.77 -19.60
N ASN A 42 -17.99 9.42 -20.24
CA ASN A 42 -18.47 10.12 -21.42
C ASN A 42 -18.99 11.52 -21.04
N ALA A 43 -18.30 12.57 -21.52
CA ALA A 43 -18.63 13.95 -21.20
C ALA A 43 -20.05 14.37 -21.67
N ALA A 44 -20.54 13.81 -22.78
CA ALA A 44 -21.88 14.10 -23.29
C ALA A 44 -22.97 13.56 -22.34
N PHE A 45 -22.76 12.35 -21.81
CA PHE A 45 -23.65 11.76 -20.80
C PHE A 45 -23.67 12.59 -19.52
N ILE A 46 -22.51 13.04 -19.02
CA ILE A 46 -22.45 13.87 -17.80
C ILE A 46 -23.21 15.19 -17.99
N GLN A 47 -23.11 15.80 -19.17
CA GLN A 47 -23.81 17.06 -19.47
C GLN A 47 -25.33 16.90 -19.59
N GLU A 48 -25.81 15.69 -19.91
CA GLU A 48 -27.24 15.39 -20.02
C GLU A 48 -27.92 15.18 -18.66
N PHE A 49 -27.20 14.57 -17.70
CA PHE A 49 -27.78 14.15 -16.40
C PHE A 49 -27.46 15.08 -15.22
N TYR A 50 -26.58 16.07 -15.38
CA TYR A 50 -26.15 16.98 -14.31
C TYR A 50 -26.31 18.45 -14.69
N ASP A 51 -26.50 19.32 -13.68
CA ASP A 51 -26.50 20.78 -13.85
C ASP A 51 -25.21 21.25 -14.55
N PRO A 52 -25.25 22.26 -15.45
CA PRO A 52 -24.10 22.66 -16.25
C PRO A 52 -22.83 22.98 -15.44
N GLU A 53 -22.99 23.64 -14.28
CA GLU A 53 -21.86 23.96 -13.40
C GLU A 53 -21.25 22.71 -12.75
N LYS A 54 -22.10 21.76 -12.34
CA LYS A 54 -21.65 20.48 -11.78
C LYS A 54 -21.03 19.58 -12.85
N ALA A 55 -21.63 19.54 -14.04
CA ALA A 55 -21.12 18.77 -15.17
C ALA A 55 -19.70 19.24 -15.57
N ALA A 56 -19.49 20.57 -15.65
CA ALA A 56 -18.17 21.13 -15.92
C ALA A 56 -17.13 20.74 -14.86
N LEU A 57 -17.52 20.76 -13.57
CA LEU A 57 -16.64 20.34 -12.47
C LEU A 57 -16.31 18.85 -12.53
N ILE A 58 -17.31 17.98 -12.76
CA ILE A 58 -17.12 16.52 -12.85
C ILE A 58 -16.15 16.18 -13.99
N ILE A 59 -16.35 16.79 -15.17
CA ILE A 59 -15.46 16.57 -16.33
C ILE A 59 -14.03 17.01 -16.00
N ALA A 60 -13.86 18.18 -15.39
CA ALA A 60 -12.53 18.68 -15.00
C ALA A 60 -11.84 17.82 -13.92
N LEU A 61 -12.61 17.20 -13.03
CA LEU A 61 -12.07 16.30 -12.00
C LEU A 61 -11.75 14.90 -12.52
N SER A 62 -12.49 14.44 -13.54
CA SER A 62 -12.32 13.12 -14.16
C SER A 62 -11.01 12.98 -14.94
N ASP A 63 -10.52 14.08 -15.53
CA ASP A 63 -9.24 14.13 -16.22
C ASP A 63 -8.46 15.39 -15.82
N ARG A 64 -7.47 15.20 -14.95
CA ARG A 64 -6.56 16.27 -14.49
C ARG A 64 -5.27 16.37 -15.31
N SER A 65 -5.22 15.75 -16.49
CA SER A 65 -4.08 15.89 -17.40
C SER A 65 -3.88 17.36 -17.82
N VAL A 66 -2.62 17.72 -18.08
CA VAL A 66 -2.26 19.07 -18.52
C VAL A 66 -2.87 19.30 -19.92
N ALA A 67 -3.31 20.53 -20.20
CA ALA A 67 -3.93 20.92 -21.47
C ALA A 67 -2.94 20.74 -22.65
N GLY A 68 -2.87 19.51 -23.16
CA GLY A 68 -1.93 19.05 -24.19
C GLY A 68 -1.89 17.53 -24.30
N ASP A 69 -2.04 16.82 -23.18
CA ASP A 69 -2.02 15.35 -23.11
C ASP A 69 -3.41 14.69 -23.21
N LYS A 70 -4.47 15.50 -23.34
CA LYS A 70 -5.87 15.04 -23.42
C LYS A 70 -6.19 14.15 -24.63
N VAL A 71 -5.25 14.00 -25.56
CA VAL A 71 -5.38 13.12 -26.72
C VAL A 71 -5.51 11.65 -26.30
N LEU A 72 -4.98 11.26 -25.14
CA LEU A 72 -5.07 9.90 -24.60
C LEU A 72 -6.36 9.65 -23.79
N SER A 73 -7.07 10.70 -23.39
CA SER A 73 -8.25 10.68 -22.51
C SER A 73 -9.58 10.85 -23.28
N GLY A 74 -9.68 10.28 -24.49
CA GLY A 74 -10.92 10.30 -25.25
C GLY A 74 -12.10 9.73 -24.45
N ALA A 75 -13.33 10.16 -24.77
CA ALA A 75 -14.52 9.54 -24.16
C ALA A 75 -14.46 8.03 -24.39
N GLU A 76 -14.66 7.25 -23.31
CA GLU A 76 -14.62 5.78 -23.35
C GLU A 76 -13.25 5.21 -23.72
N SER A 77 -12.16 6.00 -23.61
CA SER A 77 -10.81 5.45 -23.72
C SER A 77 -10.44 4.71 -22.44
N GLN A 78 -9.71 3.61 -22.60
CA GLN A 78 -9.25 2.76 -21.51
C GLN A 78 -8.41 3.57 -20.51
N ARG A 79 -8.88 3.62 -19.27
CA ARG A 79 -8.25 4.25 -18.11
C ARG A 79 -7.92 3.15 -17.09
N GLY A 80 -6.63 2.92 -16.87
CA GLY A 80 -6.17 1.77 -16.07
C GLY A 80 -5.92 0.54 -16.94
N ASN A 81 -5.80 -0.63 -16.31
CA ASN A 81 -5.52 -1.88 -17.02
C ASN A 81 -6.23 -3.08 -16.37
N PRO A 82 -7.46 -3.41 -16.82
CA PRO A 82 -8.27 -4.48 -16.22
C PRO A 82 -7.70 -5.88 -16.45
N GLY A 83 -6.68 -6.01 -17.30
CA GLY A 83 -5.98 -7.27 -17.52
C GLY A 83 -5.01 -7.65 -16.40
N TYR A 84 -4.67 -6.72 -15.50
CA TYR A 84 -3.67 -6.93 -14.46
C TYR A 84 -4.20 -6.46 -13.11
N ASN A 85 -4.16 -7.35 -12.11
CA ASN A 85 -4.44 -6.95 -10.75
C ASN A 85 -3.24 -6.19 -10.15
N ASP A 86 -3.54 -5.26 -9.25
CA ASP A 86 -2.49 -4.48 -8.63
C ASP A 86 -1.73 -5.26 -7.55
N ALA A 87 -0.58 -4.71 -7.18
CA ALA A 87 0.18 -5.15 -6.03
C ALA A 87 0.89 -3.96 -5.40
N TYR A 88 1.06 -3.99 -4.09
CA TYR A 88 1.86 -3.00 -3.38
C TYR A 88 2.83 -3.63 -2.40
N PHE A 89 3.97 -2.98 -2.27
CA PHE A 89 5.07 -3.44 -1.45
C PHE A 89 5.20 -2.57 -0.19
N MET A 90 5.31 -3.23 0.95
CA MET A 90 5.61 -2.64 2.25
C MET A 90 6.92 -3.23 2.73
N GLY A 91 8.03 -2.55 2.45
CA GLY A 91 9.36 -2.95 2.87
C GLY A 91 9.98 -1.99 3.88
N GLY A 92 11.02 -2.46 4.55
CA GLY A 92 11.86 -1.61 5.41
C GLY A 92 11.35 -1.48 6.84
N LEU A 93 10.51 -2.42 7.32
CA LEU A 93 10.20 -2.47 8.73
C LEU A 93 11.46 -2.91 9.48
N PHE A 94 12.11 -1.96 10.16
CA PHE A 94 13.26 -2.23 11.00
C PHE A 94 12.83 -2.26 12.45
N THR A 95 13.04 -3.40 13.10
CA THR A 95 12.67 -3.63 14.50
C THR A 95 13.94 -3.77 15.33
N ILE A 96 14.02 -2.99 16.42
CA ILE A 96 15.06 -3.13 17.43
C ILE A 96 14.39 -3.63 18.71
N THR A 97 14.87 -4.72 19.27
CA THR A 97 14.36 -5.29 20.51
C THR A 97 15.52 -5.54 21.46
N TYR A 98 15.34 -5.22 22.74
CA TYR A 98 16.33 -5.47 23.79
C TYR A 98 15.75 -6.41 24.84
N HIS A 99 16.46 -7.49 25.17
CA HIS A 99 16.06 -8.43 26.21
C HIS A 99 16.68 -8.04 27.56
N PHE A 100 15.84 -7.86 28.58
CA PHE A 100 16.30 -7.64 29.93
C PHE A 100 16.61 -8.98 30.62
N GLU A 101 17.89 -9.29 30.79
CA GLU A 101 18.30 -10.41 31.64
C GLU A 101 18.17 -10.03 33.12
N ARG A 102 17.27 -10.70 33.84
CA ARG A 102 17.27 -10.66 35.30
C ARG A 102 18.33 -11.63 35.81
N THR A 103 19.46 -11.11 36.26
CA THR A 103 20.38 -11.90 37.08
C THR A 103 19.65 -12.30 38.37
N LYS A 104 19.33 -13.60 38.51
CA LYS A 104 18.91 -14.13 39.81
C LYS A 104 20.13 -14.04 40.72
N ARG A 105 20.17 -13.02 41.59
CA ARG A 105 21.14 -13.02 42.69
C ARG A 105 20.85 -14.27 43.53
N PRO A 106 21.82 -15.18 43.73
CA PRO A 106 21.63 -16.23 44.71
C PRO A 106 21.34 -15.55 46.06
N LYS A 107 20.32 -16.01 46.78
CA LYS A 107 20.07 -15.52 48.13
C LYS A 107 21.32 -15.81 48.96
N PRO A 108 21.81 -14.85 49.78
CA PRO A 108 22.91 -15.13 50.69
C PRO A 108 22.48 -16.29 51.60
N GLY A 109 23.21 -17.42 51.51
CA GLY A 109 22.95 -18.64 52.30
C GLY A 109 22.54 -19.89 51.53
N SER A 110 22.37 -19.84 50.20
CA SER A 110 22.08 -21.05 49.39
C SER A 110 23.37 -21.74 48.96
N CYS A 111 24.01 -22.50 49.85
CA CYS A 111 25.02 -23.48 49.47
C CYS A 111 24.33 -24.67 48.78
N TYR A 112 24.68 -24.94 47.52
CA TYR A 112 24.34 -26.21 46.87
C TYR A 112 25.48 -27.20 47.16
N PHE A 113 25.13 -28.34 47.75
CA PHE A 113 26.00 -29.51 47.90
C PHE A 113 26.16 -30.25 46.57
#